data_AF-A0A7S2RR52-F1
#
_entry.id   AF-A0A7S2RR52-F1
#
_cell.length_a   1.000
_cell.length_b   1.000
_cell.length_c   1.000
_cell.angle_alpha   90.00
_cell.angle_beta   90.00
_cell.angle_gamma   90.00
#
_symmetry.space_group_name_H-M   'P 1'
#
loop_
_entity.id
_entity.type
_entity.pdbx_description
1 polymer ?
#
loop_
_entity_poly.entity_id
_entity_poly.type
_entity_poly.pdbx_seq_one_letter_code
_entity_poly.pdbx_strand_id
1 'polypeptide(L)'
;VTDVVRAFEAILFKGAIGQIYNIGGSNEISNLEVAKSLIAHLGCSDREGELISYVPDRCFNDLRYTINSAKLHSLGWKELISFKDGIAATVEWYRHHTGRFGDIEGALIAHPRAGMEKNAVDEARRSALLAKKRKA
;
A
#
# COMPACT_ATOMS: atom_id res chain seq x y z
N VAL A 1 -2.64 11.09 0.39
CA VAL A 1 -4.08 11.45 0.34
C VAL A 1 -4.31 12.94 0.51
N THR A 2 -3.82 13.56 1.59
CA THR A 2 -4.02 15.01 1.84
C THR A 2 -3.56 15.91 0.70
N ASP A 3 -2.40 15.63 0.07
CA ASP A 3 -1.97 16.40 -1.11
C ASP A 3 -2.90 16.24 -2.32
N VAL A 4 -3.54 15.07 -2.50
CA VAL A 4 -4.52 14.83 -3.56
C VAL A 4 -5.80 15.65 -3.30
N VAL A 5 -6.24 15.76 -2.05
CA VAL A 5 -7.38 16.64 -1.69
C VAL A 5 -7.05 18.10 -2.04
N ARG A 6 -5.83 18.56 -1.72
CA ARG A 6 -5.35 19.91 -2.11
C ARG A 6 -5.22 20.07 -3.63
N ALA A 7 -4.95 18.99 -4.37
CA ALA A 7 -4.95 19.01 -5.83
C ALA A 7 -6.36 19.22 -6.38
N PHE A 8 -7.36 18.50 -5.84
CA PHE A 8 -8.75 18.70 -6.21
C PHE A 8 -9.22 20.11 -5.92
N GLU A 9 -8.84 20.68 -4.77
CA GLU A 9 -9.12 22.07 -4.45
C GLU A 9 -8.51 23.05 -5.47
N ALA A 10 -7.24 22.86 -5.84
CA ALA A 10 -6.57 23.69 -6.85
C ALA A 10 -7.26 23.59 -8.23
N ILE A 11 -7.66 22.40 -8.65
CA ILE A 11 -8.37 22.18 -9.92
C ILE A 11 -9.77 22.79 -9.86
N LEU A 12 -10.48 22.64 -8.74
CA LEU A 12 -11.83 23.18 -8.57
C LEU A 12 -11.85 24.71 -8.71
N PHE A 13 -10.89 25.41 -8.10
CA PHE A 13 -10.88 26.87 -8.08
C PHE A 13 -10.12 27.53 -9.23
N LYS A 14 -9.15 26.83 -9.83
CA LYS A 14 -8.22 27.42 -10.82
C LYS A 14 -8.14 26.64 -12.13
N GLY A 15 -8.75 25.46 -12.20
CA GLY A 15 -8.76 24.63 -13.40
C GLY A 15 -9.67 25.23 -14.48
N ALA A 16 -9.36 24.91 -15.74
CA ALA A 16 -10.20 25.26 -16.87
C ALA A 16 -11.18 24.12 -17.21
N ILE A 17 -12.41 24.47 -17.58
CA ILE A 17 -13.46 23.51 -17.93
C ILE A 17 -13.03 22.69 -19.15
N GLY A 18 -13.33 21.39 -19.13
CA GLY A 18 -12.98 20.45 -20.19
C GLY A 18 -11.50 20.07 -20.25
N GLN A 19 -10.68 20.54 -19.30
CA GLN A 19 -9.27 20.19 -19.23
C GLN A 19 -9.02 18.99 -18.32
N ILE A 20 -8.05 18.18 -18.72
CA ILE A 20 -7.53 17.06 -17.92
C ILE A 20 -6.29 17.54 -17.17
N TYR A 21 -6.19 17.17 -15.89
CA TYR A 21 -5.05 17.43 -15.01
C TYR A 21 -4.59 16.13 -14.36
N ASN A 22 -3.33 15.79 -14.56
CA ASN A 22 -2.70 14.67 -13.88
C ASN A 22 -2.31 15.08 -12.46
N ILE A 23 -2.55 14.20 -11.49
CA ILE A 23 -2.16 14.38 -10.08
C ILE A 23 -1.14 13.30 -9.75
N GLY A 24 0.07 13.71 -9.43
CA GLY A 24 1.17 12.81 -9.08
C GLY A 24 2.28 13.59 -8.39
N GLY A 25 2.95 12.96 -7.42
CA GLY A 25 4.14 13.51 -6.77
C GLY A 25 5.43 13.09 -7.47
N SER A 26 6.56 13.62 -7.02
CA SER A 26 7.88 13.34 -7.61
C SER A 26 8.51 12.00 -7.21
N ASN A 27 7.89 11.26 -6.29
CA ASN A 27 8.50 10.05 -5.73
C ASN A 27 8.12 8.82 -6.56
N GLU A 28 9.13 8.17 -7.16
CA GLU A 28 9.01 6.85 -7.75
C GLU A 28 9.66 5.84 -6.81
N ILE A 29 8.85 4.91 -6.29
CA ILE A 29 9.26 4.00 -5.22
C ILE A 29 8.77 2.59 -5.58
N SER A 30 9.66 1.62 -5.53
CA SER A 30 9.34 0.22 -5.77
C SER A 30 8.55 -0.39 -4.60
N ASN A 31 7.80 -1.46 -4.86
CA ASN A 31 7.12 -2.23 -3.81
C ASN A 31 8.08 -2.72 -2.72
N LEU A 32 9.32 -3.07 -3.09
CA LEU A 32 10.35 -3.51 -2.16
C LEU A 32 10.78 -2.37 -1.21
N GLU A 33 11.00 -1.17 -1.74
CA GLU A 33 11.35 0.00 -0.92
C GLU A 33 10.21 0.39 0.02
N VAL A 34 8.96 0.31 -0.43
CA VAL A 34 7.78 0.51 0.45
C VAL A 34 7.76 -0.53 1.57
N ALA A 35 7.95 -1.81 1.25
CA ALA A 35 7.97 -2.89 2.26
C ALA A 35 9.08 -2.69 3.31
N LYS A 36 10.31 -2.36 2.87
CA LYS A 36 11.42 -2.05 3.77
C LYS A 36 11.14 -0.83 4.64
N SER A 37 10.55 0.22 4.07
CA SER A 37 10.15 1.41 4.81
C SER A 37 9.13 1.08 5.91
N LEU A 38 8.12 0.24 5.61
CA LEU A 38 7.15 -0.23 6.60
C LEU A 38 7.81 -1.02 7.73
N ILE A 39 8.68 -1.98 7.41
CA ILE A 39 9.42 -2.78 8.41
C ILE A 39 10.24 -1.88 9.34
N ALA A 40 10.91 -0.87 8.78
CA ALA A 40 11.67 0.10 9.56
C ALA A 40 10.77 0.92 10.50
N HIS A 41 9.64 1.44 10.01
CA HIS A 41 8.68 2.20 10.82
C HIS A 41 8.01 1.34 11.91
N LEU A 42 7.92 0.04 11.71
CA LEU A 42 7.40 -0.90 12.72
C LEU A 42 8.45 -1.31 13.76
N GLY A 43 9.72 -0.93 13.59
CA GLY A 43 10.82 -1.26 14.50
C GLY A 43 11.29 -2.71 14.37
N CYS A 44 11.20 -3.29 13.16
CA CYS A 44 11.55 -4.70 12.90
C CYS A 44 12.66 -4.85 11.85
N SER A 45 13.53 -3.85 11.71
CA SER A 45 14.60 -3.83 10.69
C SER A 45 15.57 -5.01 10.81
N ASP A 46 15.78 -5.52 12.02
CA ASP A 46 16.60 -6.70 12.31
C ASP A 46 16.02 -8.00 11.72
N ARG A 47 14.72 -8.00 11.40
CA ARG A 47 13.97 -9.15 10.88
C ARG A 47 13.53 -8.99 9.43
N GLU A 48 14.11 -8.04 8.68
CA GLU A 48 13.70 -7.74 7.30
C GLU A 48 13.65 -9.01 6.42
N GLY A 49 14.68 -9.85 6.50
CA GLY A 49 14.77 -11.09 5.71
C GLY A 49 13.73 -12.16 6.08
N GLU A 50 13.12 -12.08 7.26
CA GLU A 50 12.04 -12.96 7.70
C GLU A 50 10.65 -12.43 7.30
N LEU A 51 10.53 -11.10 7.20
CA LEU A 51 9.24 -10.41 7.02
C LEU A 51 8.88 -10.15 5.56
N ILE A 52 9.83 -10.29 4.62
CA ILE A 52 9.58 -10.16 3.18
C ILE A 52 9.56 -11.55 2.53
N SER A 53 8.41 -11.91 1.96
CA SER A 53 8.25 -13.13 1.18
C SER A 53 8.03 -12.80 -0.30
N TYR A 54 8.82 -13.43 -1.17
CA TYR A 54 8.64 -13.33 -2.62
C TYR A 54 7.59 -14.34 -3.07
N VAL A 55 6.62 -13.88 -3.84
CA VAL A 55 5.52 -14.69 -4.37
C VAL A 55 5.56 -14.65 -5.90
N PRO A 56 4.91 -15.60 -6.61
CA PRO A 56 4.79 -15.54 -8.07
C PRO A 56 4.21 -14.19 -8.50
N ASP A 57 4.70 -13.62 -9.60
CA ASP A 57 4.24 -12.33 -10.10
C ASP A 57 2.77 -12.40 -10.54
N ARG A 58 2.09 -11.25 -10.51
CA ARG A 58 0.71 -11.13 -11.00
C ARG A 58 0.73 -11.26 -12.53
N CYS A 59 -0.19 -12.05 -13.09
CA CYS A 59 -0.36 -12.04 -14.55
C CYS A 59 -0.70 -10.62 -15.03
N PHE A 60 -0.02 -10.16 -16.08
CA PHE A 60 -0.17 -8.80 -16.66
C PHE A 60 0.13 -7.68 -15.65
N ASN A 61 1.17 -7.84 -14.83
CA ASN A 61 1.60 -6.79 -13.94
C ASN A 61 2.26 -5.64 -14.71
N ASP A 62 1.82 -4.41 -14.47
CA ASP A 62 2.47 -3.24 -15.01
C ASP A 62 3.77 -2.96 -14.24
N LEU A 63 4.83 -2.59 -14.96
CA LEU A 63 6.17 -2.43 -14.37
C LEU A 63 6.37 -1.08 -13.66
N ARG A 64 5.86 0.00 -14.25
CA ARG A 64 6.14 1.37 -13.78
C ARG A 64 5.01 2.30 -14.20
N TYR A 65 4.52 3.08 -13.24
CA TYR A 65 3.64 4.21 -13.49
C TYR A 65 4.40 5.50 -13.20
N THR A 66 4.52 6.36 -14.21
CA THR A 66 5.09 7.70 -14.05
C THR A 66 4.07 8.71 -14.55
N ILE A 67 3.95 9.83 -13.86
CA ILE A 67 2.92 10.84 -14.11
C ILE A 67 3.59 12.19 -14.30
N ASN A 68 3.28 12.85 -15.42
CA ASN A 68 3.65 14.24 -15.62
C ASN A 68 2.54 15.16 -15.08
N SER A 69 2.83 15.84 -13.97
CA SER A 69 1.93 16.78 -13.28
C SER A 69 2.22 18.25 -13.58
N ALA A 70 3.05 18.57 -14.58
CA ALA A 70 3.49 19.95 -14.85
C ALA A 70 2.31 20.93 -15.06
N LYS A 71 1.24 20.48 -15.70
CA LYS A 71 0.01 21.27 -15.90
C LYS A 71 -0.74 21.58 -14.61
N LEU A 72 -0.69 20.69 -13.63
CA LEU A 72 -1.26 20.96 -12.31
C LEU A 72 -0.34 21.92 -11.52
N HIS A 73 0.97 21.79 -11.67
CA HIS A 73 1.93 22.70 -11.05
C HIS A 73 1.75 24.14 -11.53
N SER A 74 1.35 24.36 -12.79
CA SER A 74 1.04 25.70 -13.29
C SER A 74 -0.20 26.33 -12.64
N LEU A 75 -1.04 25.56 -11.92
CA LEU A 75 -2.12 26.09 -11.07
C LEU A 75 -1.64 26.50 -9.67
N GLY A 76 -0.34 26.36 -9.39
CA GLY A 76 0.29 26.63 -8.10
C GLY A 76 0.14 25.49 -7.09
N TRP A 77 -0.32 24.31 -7.51
CA TRP A 77 -0.31 23.13 -6.65
C TRP A 77 1.08 22.49 -6.62
N LYS A 78 1.49 22.03 -5.45
CA LYS A 78 2.66 21.17 -5.24
C LYS A 78 2.36 20.27 -4.04
N GLU A 79 2.89 19.04 -4.06
CA GLU A 79 2.91 18.20 -2.88
C GLU A 79 3.69 18.87 -1.74
N LEU A 80 3.17 18.76 -0.52
CA LEU A 80 3.79 19.30 0.69
C LEU A 80 4.30 18.19 1.62
N ILE A 81 3.80 16.97 1.48
CA ILE A 81 4.16 15.85 2.34
C ILE A 81 5.17 14.97 1.60
N SER A 82 6.35 14.80 2.18
CA SER A 82 7.33 13.85 1.65
C SER A 82 6.85 12.41 1.81
N PHE A 83 7.37 11.47 1.01
CA PHE A 83 7.02 10.06 1.19
C PHE A 83 7.32 9.57 2.62
N LYS A 84 8.49 9.95 3.15
CA LYS A 84 8.95 9.59 4.50
C LYS A 84 7.97 10.05 5.58
N ASP A 85 7.51 11.30 5.51
CA ASP A 85 6.58 11.83 6.50
C ASP A 85 5.19 11.23 6.33
N GLY A 86 4.77 11.02 5.08
CA GLY A 86 3.47 10.43 4.75
C GLY A 86 3.34 8.98 5.21
N ILE A 87 4.35 8.13 4.96
CA ILE A 87 4.33 6.73 5.39
C ILE A 87 4.40 6.61 6.91
N ALA A 88 5.19 7.44 7.59
CA ALA A 88 5.25 7.49 9.05
C ALA A 88 3.89 7.83 9.67
N ALA A 89 3.24 8.90 9.18
CA ALA A 89 1.91 9.30 9.62
C ALA A 89 0.85 8.22 9.31
N THR A 90 0.99 7.51 8.19
CA THR A 90 0.09 6.42 7.81
C THR A 90 0.22 5.25 8.79
N VAL A 91 1.45 4.80 9.09
CA VAL A 91 1.69 3.71 10.06
C VAL A 91 1.09 4.05 11.42
N GLU A 92 1.30 5.28 11.91
CA GLU A 92 0.74 5.71 13.20
C GLU A 92 -0.79 5.74 13.18
N TRP A 93 -1.38 6.19 12.07
CA TRP A 93 -2.82 6.16 11.92
C TRP A 93 -3.38 4.74 12.00
N TYR A 94 -2.76 3.76 11.35
CA TYR A 94 -3.19 2.35 11.42
C TYR A 94 -3.02 1.76 12.83
N ARG A 95 -1.97 2.15 13.57
CA ARG A 95 -1.77 1.73 14.97
C ARG A 95 -2.91 2.18 15.89
N HIS A 96 -3.45 3.38 15.66
CA HIS A 96 -4.56 3.92 16.45
C HIS A 96 -5.95 3.44 16.01
N HIS A 97 -6.08 2.85 14.82
CA HIS A 97 -7.38 2.53 14.23
C HIS A 97 -7.52 1.05 13.84
N THR A 98 -6.82 0.15 14.54
CA THR A 98 -6.80 -1.29 14.26
C THR A 98 -8.20 -1.92 14.25
N GLY A 99 -9.12 -1.46 15.11
CA GLY A 99 -10.49 -1.97 15.18
C GLY A 99 -11.41 -1.60 14.02
N ARG A 100 -10.94 -0.83 13.03
CA ARG A 100 -11.74 -0.47 11.83
C ARG A 100 -11.82 -1.59 10.81
N PHE A 101 -10.86 -2.50 10.82
CA PHE A 101 -10.78 -3.60 9.87
C PHE A 101 -11.13 -4.89 10.62
N GLY A 102 -11.97 -5.74 10.01
CA GLY A 102 -12.33 -7.04 10.56
C GLY A 102 -11.22 -8.07 10.36
N ASP A 103 -11.59 -9.31 10.09
CA ASP A 103 -10.63 -10.33 9.65
C ASP A 103 -10.04 -9.94 8.28
N ILE A 104 -8.72 -9.75 8.24
CA ILE A 104 -7.97 -9.37 7.05
C ILE A 104 -7.00 -10.48 6.59
N GLU A 105 -7.06 -11.68 7.17
CA GLU A 105 -6.16 -12.79 6.81
C GLU A 105 -6.24 -13.12 5.31
N GLY A 106 -7.42 -12.99 4.72
CA GLY A 106 -7.62 -13.17 3.27
C GLY A 106 -6.81 -12.20 2.41
N ALA A 107 -6.52 -10.98 2.91
CA ALA A 107 -5.71 -10.00 2.20
C ALA A 107 -4.21 -10.37 2.14
N LEU A 108 -3.76 -11.31 2.98
CA LEU A 108 -2.38 -11.81 2.96
C LEU A 108 -2.16 -12.90 1.90
N ILE A 109 -3.23 -13.40 1.28
CA ILE A 109 -3.14 -14.37 0.18
C ILE A 109 -2.67 -13.63 -1.07
N ALA A 110 -1.56 -14.09 -1.67
CA ALA A 110 -1.10 -13.54 -2.94
C ALA A 110 -2.13 -13.77 -4.06
N HIS A 111 -2.50 -12.70 -4.76
CA HIS A 111 -3.46 -12.71 -5.89
C HIS A 111 -4.78 -13.42 -5.54
N PRO A 112 -5.52 -12.94 -4.52
CA PRO A 112 -6.74 -13.60 -4.09
C PRO A 112 -7.75 -13.59 -5.24
N ARG A 113 -8.27 -14.77 -5.60
CA ARG A 113 -9.33 -14.94 -6.60
C ARG A 113 -10.60 -15.37 -5.90
N ALA A 114 -11.74 -14.86 -6.36
CA ALA A 114 -13.04 -15.28 -5.86
C ALA A 114 -13.14 -16.82 -5.86
N GLY A 115 -13.35 -17.41 -4.67
CA GLY A 115 -13.43 -18.86 -4.47
C GLY A 115 -12.16 -19.56 -3.95
N MET A 116 -10.97 -18.91 -3.93
CA MET A 116 -9.75 -19.51 -3.35
C MET A 116 -9.60 -19.31 -1.83
N GLU A 117 -10.27 -18.29 -1.26
CA GLU A 117 -10.12 -17.89 0.15
C GLU A 117 -10.52 -18.99 1.15
N LYS A 118 -11.48 -19.85 0.79
CA LYS A 118 -11.92 -20.95 1.66
C LYS A 118 -10.84 -22.03 1.83
N ASN A 119 -10.08 -22.32 0.77
CA ASN A 119 -9.12 -23.43 0.81
C ASN A 119 -7.84 -23.09 1.57
N ALA A 120 -7.30 -21.88 1.39
CA ALA A 120 -6.02 -21.49 2.01
C ALA A 120 -6.12 -21.32 3.53
N VAL A 121 -7.20 -20.70 4.02
CA VAL A 121 -7.45 -20.53 5.47
C VAL A 121 -7.73 -21.88 6.13
N ASP A 122 -8.48 -22.76 5.47
CA ASP A 122 -8.76 -24.11 5.98
C ASP A 122 -7.52 -25.01 5.97
N GLU A 123 -6.63 -24.90 4.97
CA GLU A 123 -5.35 -25.61 4.93
C GLU A 123 -4.35 -25.13 5.99
N ALA A 124 -4.25 -23.81 6.20
CA ALA A 124 -3.43 -23.24 7.26
C ALA A 124 -3.90 -23.69 8.66
N ARG A 125 -5.23 -23.68 8.90
CA ARG A 125 -5.84 -24.19 10.14
C ARG A 125 -5.63 -25.70 10.30
N ARG A 126 -5.76 -26.50 9.24
CA ARG A 126 -5.48 -27.96 9.25
C ARG A 126 -4.02 -28.25 9.58
N SER A 127 -3.10 -27.51 8.97
CA SER A 127 -1.66 -27.69 9.17
C SER A 127 -1.24 -27.34 10.60
N ALA A 128 -1.78 -26.26 11.17
CA ALA A 128 -1.58 -25.89 12.57
C ALA A 128 -2.15 -26.93 13.56
N LEU A 129 -3.32 -27.52 13.24
CA LEU A 129 -3.94 -28.57 14.05
C LEU A 129 -3.12 -29.88 14.03
N LEU A 130 -2.60 -30.27 12.86
CA LEU A 130 -1.73 -31.44 12.68
C LEU A 130 -0.38 -31.27 13.40
N ALA A 131 0.19 -30.06 13.36
CA ALA A 131 1.41 -29.74 14.09
C ALA A 131 1.23 -29.83 15.62
N LYS A 132 0.05 -29.44 16.15
CA LYS A 132 -0.29 -29.62 17.57
C LYS A 132 -0.45 -31.10 17.95
N LYS A 133 -1.09 -31.92 17.09
CA LYS A 133 -1.26 -33.37 17.34
C LYS A 133 0.04 -34.17 17.29
N ARG A 134 1.07 -33.68 16.61
CA ARG A 134 2.41 -34.32 16.56
C ARG A 134 3.29 -33.99 17.77
N LYS A 135 2.89 -33.00 18.58
CA LYS A 135 3.61 -32.57 19.79
C LYS A 135 2.96 -33.07 21.09
N ALA A 136 1.87 -33.84 21.00
CA ALA A 136 1.20 -34.53 22.10
C ALA A 136 1.39 -36.03 21.91
#